data_AF-A0A2U3AI06-F1
#
_entry.id   AF-A0A2U3AI06-F1
#
_cell.length_a   1.000
_cell.length_b   1.000
_cell.length_c   1.000
_cell.angle_alpha   90.00
_cell.angle_beta   90.00
_cell.angle_gamma   90.00
#
_symmetry.space_group_name_H-M   'P 1'
#
loop_
_entity.id
_entity.type
_entity.pdbx_description
1 polymer ?
#
loop_
_entity_poly.entity_id
_entity_poly.type
_entity_poly.pdbx_seq_one_letter_code
_entity_poly.pdbx_strand_id
1 'polypeptide(L)' 'MENNKYLIFSVCFFIFSGLLFTLEKINWSIYWFAQVKTGSFPNYNSENILFDNLFVILFIIISIVFMLLFVFKKK' A
#
# COMPACT_ATOMS: atom_id res chain seq x y z
N MET A 1 -6.34 27.76 6.26
CA MET A 1 -6.34 26.42 6.88
C MET A 1 -6.84 25.32 5.94
N GLU A 2 -7.84 25.58 5.09
CA GLU A 2 -8.43 24.55 4.21
C GLU A 2 -7.46 23.98 3.16
N ASN A 3 -6.63 24.81 2.53
CA ASN A 3 -5.67 24.33 1.53
C ASN A 3 -4.63 23.36 2.12
N ASN A 4 -4.25 23.55 3.39
CA ASN A 4 -3.29 22.67 4.06
C ASN A 4 -3.87 21.28 4.32
N LYS A 5 -5.21 21.12 4.36
CA LYS A 5 -5.85 19.81 4.55
C LYS A 5 -5.48 18.85 3.42
N TYR A 6 -5.43 19.33 2.18
CA TYR A 6 -5.07 18.51 1.02
C TYR A 6 -3.62 18.01 1.09
N LEU A 7 -2.69 18.87 1.53
CA LEU A 7 -1.31 18.48 1.76
C LEU A 7 -1.21 17.43 2.87
N ILE A 8 -1.89 17.65 4.01
CA ILE A 8 -1.89 16.71 5.14
C ILE A 8 -2.43 15.35 4.67
N PHE A 9 -3.56 15.32 3.96
CA PHE A 9 -4.12 14.07 3.45
C PHE A 9 -3.19 13.38 2.46
N SER A 10 -2.56 14.12 1.53
CA SER A 10 -1.60 13.55 0.59
C SER A 10 -0.45 12.84 1.32
N VAL A 11 0.14 13.51 2.31
CA VAL A 11 1.25 12.95 3.13
C VAL A 11 0.76 11.74 3.94
N CYS A 12 -0.41 11.82 4.57
CA CYS A 12 -0.97 10.70 5.31
C CYS A 12 -1.17 9.47 4.41
N PHE A 13 -1.84 9.62 3.26
CA PHE A 13 -2.06 8.50 2.33
C PHE A 13 -0.74 7.92 1.80
N PHE A 14 0.27 8.76 1.55
CA PHE A 14 1.59 8.30 1.16
C PHE A 14 2.24 7.44 2.25
N ILE A 15 2.26 7.92 3.50
CA ILE A 15 2.80 7.16 4.64
C ILE A 15 2.04 5.84 4.83
N PHE A 16 0.70 5.86 4.75
CA PHE A 16 -0.11 4.66 4.87
C PHE A 16 0.15 3.65 3.76
N SER A 17 0.46 4.09 2.53
CA SER A 17 0.85 3.17 1.45
C SER A 17 2.12 2.37 1.80
N GLY A 18 3.13 3.03 2.40
CA GLY A 18 4.35 2.37 2.86
C GLY A 18 4.10 1.39 4.01
N LEU A 19 3.20 1.74 4.94
CA LEU A 19 2.79 0.85 6.03
C LEU A 19 2.05 -0.39 5.49
N LEU A 20 1.12 -0.20 4.55
CA LEU A 20 0.40 -1.30 3.90
C LEU A 20 1.35 -2.25 3.18
N PHE A 21 2.29 -1.72 2.40
CA PHE A 21 3.31 -2.53 1.73
C PHE A 21 4.11 -3.37 2.73
N THR A 22 4.50 -2.76 3.85
CA THR A 22 5.25 -3.45 4.90
C THR A 22 4.43 -4.58 5.53
N LEU A 23 3.15 -4.33 5.82
CA LEU A 23 2.23 -5.33 6.38
C LEU A 23 2.01 -6.50 5.43
N GLU A 24 1.83 -6.23 4.13
CA GLU A 24 1.70 -7.29 3.12
C GLU A 24 2.97 -8.15 3.05
N LYS A 25 4.15 -7.55 3.13
CA LYS A 25 5.42 -8.29 3.19
C LYS A 25 5.60 -9.11 4.46
N ILE A 26 5.15 -8.60 5.61
CA ILE A 26 5.15 -9.36 6.86
C ILE A 26 4.21 -10.56 6.74
N ASN A 27 2.99 -10.37 6.21
CA ASN A 27 2.02 -11.44 6.04
C ASN A 27 2.57 -12.57 5.13
N TRP A 28 3.17 -12.20 4.00
CA TRP A 28 3.82 -13.15 3.10
C TRP A 28 4.97 -13.90 3.81
N SER A 29 5.78 -13.21 4.61
CA SER A 29 6.87 -13.83 5.36
C SER A 29 6.37 -14.81 6.43
N ILE A 30 5.29 -14.46 7.14
CA ILE A 30 4.65 -15.36 8.13
C ILE A 30 4.08 -16.60 7.44
N TYR A 31 3.43 -16.43 6.29
CA TYR A 31 2.91 -17.55 5.50
C TYR A 31 4.02 -18.52 5.11
N TRP A 32 5.12 -18.02 4.56
CA TRP A 32 6.29 -18.84 4.23
C TRP A 32 6.89 -19.54 5.45
N PHE A 33 7.03 -18.82 6.56
CA PHE A 33 7.57 -19.41 7.79
C PHE A 33 6.67 -20.53 8.33
N ALA A 34 5.36 -20.36 8.28
CA ALA A 34 4.40 -21.39 8.69
C ALA A 34 4.53 -22.65 7.81
N GLN A 35 4.73 -22.50 6.50
CA GLN A 35 4.86 -23.61 5.57
C GLN A 35 6.17 -24.39 5.74
N VAL A 36 7.29 -23.70 5.95
CA VAL A 36 8.56 -24.35 6.28
C VAL A 36 8.43 -25.19 7.54
N LYS A 37 7.65 -24.71 8.53
CA LYS A 37 7.39 -25.43 9.77
C LYS A 37 6.48 -26.66 9.59
N THR A 38 5.47 -26.59 8.71
CA THR A 38 4.52 -27.70 8.48
C THR A 38 4.98 -28.71 7.44
N GLY A 39 6.05 -28.42 6.69
CA GLY A 39 6.59 -29.31 5.65
C GLY A 39 5.75 -29.40 4.38
N SER A 40 4.70 -28.57 4.27
CA SER A 40 3.80 -28.49 3.12
C SER A 40 4.20 -27.29 2.25
N PHE A 41 4.92 -27.53 1.15
CA PHE A 41 5.22 -26.50 0.17
C PHE A 41 4.06 -26.37 -0.83
N PRO A 42 3.52 -25.17 -1.05
CA PRO A 42 2.48 -24.96 -2.04
C PRO A 42 3.10 -25.12 -3.43
N ASN A 43 2.63 -26.10 -4.20
CA ASN A 43 2.93 -26.23 -5.64
C ASN A 43 2.03 -25.34 -6.51
N TYR A 44 1.22 -24.49 -5.88
CA TYR A 44 0.30 -23.59 -6.56
C TYR A 44 0.98 -22.24 -6.67
N ASN A 45 1.20 -21.79 -7.90
CA ASN A 45 1.39 -20.37 -8.21
C ASN A 45 0.10 -19.63 -7.82
N SER A 46 -0.13 -19.38 -6.53
CA SER A 46 -1.31 -18.65 -6.06
C SER A 46 -1.05 -17.15 -5.92
N GLU A 47 0.03 -16.64 -6.50
CA GLU A 47 0.26 -15.21 -6.59
C GLU A 47 -0.52 -14.72 -7.81
N ASN A 48 -1.77 -14.34 -7.59
CA ASN A 48 -2.40 -13.39 -8.49
C ASN A 48 -1.64 -12.07 -8.35
N ILE A 49 -0.50 -11.97 -9.03
CA ILE A 49 0.43 -10.83 -9.00
C ILE A 49 -0.30 -9.50 -9.29
N LEU A 50 -1.42 -9.57 -10.02
CA LEU A 50 -2.27 -8.41 -10.33
C LEU A 50 -2.98 -7.81 -9.10
N PHE A 51 -3.23 -8.61 -8.07
CA PHE A 51 -3.91 -8.18 -6.85
C PHE A 51 -2.95 -7.94 -5.68
N ASP A 52 -1.71 -8.42 -5.78
CA ASP A 52 -0.67 -8.13 -4.79
C ASP A 52 -0.36 -6.63 -4.77
N ASN A 53 -0.41 -6.02 -3.59
CA ASN A 53 -0.19 -4.58 -3.40
C ASN A 53 -1.23 -3.68 -4.06
N LEU A 54 -2.42 -4.19 -4.41
CA LEU A 54 -3.50 -3.37 -5.00
C LEU A 54 -3.86 -2.18 -4.09
N PHE A 55 -3.92 -2.40 -2.77
CA PHE A 55 -4.19 -1.33 -1.82
C PHE A 55 -3.06 -0.31 -1.72
N VAL A 56 -1.80 -0.74 -1.85
CA VAL A 56 -0.64 0.15 -1.90
C VAL A 56 -0.74 1.09 -3.10
N ILE A 57 -1.01 0.53 -4.29
CA ILE A 57 -1.16 1.31 -5.53
C ILE A 57 -2.33 2.29 -5.43
N LEU A 58 -3.49 1.85 -4.92
CA LEU A 58 -4.65 2.72 -4.69
C LEU A 58 -4.31 3.90 -3.77
N PHE A 59 -3.62 3.65 -2.66
CA PHE A 59 -3.27 4.70 -1.70
C PHE A 59 -2.25 5.69 -2.29
N ILE A 60 -1.32 5.24 -3.12
CA ILE A 60 -0.40 6.11 -3.85
C ILE A 60 -1.18 7.00 -4.84
N ILE A 61 -2.11 6.42 -5.62
CA ILE A 61 -2.95 7.19 -6.54
C ILE A 61 -3.74 8.27 -5.79
N ILE A 62 -4.38 7.90 -4.68
CA ILE A 62 -5.11 8.85 -3.84
C ILE A 62 -4.18 9.97 -3.32
N SER A 63 -2.99 9.62 -2.85
CA SER A 63 -1.99 10.60 -2.40
C SER A 63 -1.61 11.60 -3.50
N ILE A 64 -1.40 11.11 -4.73
CA ILE A 64 -1.09 11.94 -5.91
C ILE A 64 -2.26 12.88 -6.23
N VAL A 65 -3.50 12.38 -6.21
CA VAL A 65 -4.70 13.21 -6.46
C VAL A 65 -4.81 14.34 -5.44
N PHE A 66 -4.61 14.06 -4.15
CA PHE A 66 -4.61 15.08 -3.11
C PHE A 66 -3.48 16.09 -3.27
N MET A 67 -2.30 15.64 -3.70
CA MET A 67 -1.17 16.53 -4.00
C MET A 67 -1.48 17.47 -5.17
N LEU A 68 -2.06 16.94 -6.25
CA LEU A 68 -2.47 17.74 -7.40
C LEU A 68 -3.54 18.77 -7.02
N LEU A 69 -4.56 18.36 -6.26
CA LEU A 69 -5.59 19.28 -5.75
C LEU A 69 -4.98 20.41 -4.90
N PHE A 70 -3.99 20.10 -4.06
CA PHE A 70 -3.25 21.12 -3.32
C PHE A 70 -2.53 22.11 -4.24
N VAL A 71 -1.81 21.61 -5.25
CA VAL A 71 -1.07 22.47 -6.19
C VAL A 71 -2.03 23.36 -6.99
N PHE A 72 -3.12 22.80 -7.52
CA PHE A 72 -4.09 23.56 -8.32
C PHE A 72 -4.91 24.58 -7.50
N LYS A 73 -5.23 24.29 -6.23
CA LYS A 73 -5.94 25.24 -5.34
C LYS A 73 -5.05 26.30 -4.71
N LYS A 74 -3.73 26.07 -4.69
CA LYS A 74 -2.75 27.04 -4.20
C LYS A 74 -2.36 28.05 -5.28
N LYS A 75 -2.48 27.66 -6.55
CA LYS A 75 -2.30 28.53 -7.72
C LYS A 75 -3.49 29.46 -7.90
#